data_AF-Q3ZAU3-F1
#
_entry.id   AF-Q3ZAU3-F1
#
_cell.length_a   1.000
_cell.length_b   1.000
_cell.length_c   1.000
_cell.angle_alpha   90.00
_cell.angle_beta   90.00
_cell.angle_gamma   90.00
#
_symmetry.space_group_name_H-M   'P 1'
#
loop_
_entity.id
_entity.type
_entity.pdbx_description
1 polymer ?
#
loop_
_entity_poly.entity_id
_entity_poly.type
_entity_poly.pdbx_seq_one_letter_code
_entity_poly.pdbx_strand_id
1 'polypeptide(L)'
;MEAPAPTTPAIGFPTDGRCNYFVEKKKRFCRMVVAAGKRFCGEHAGSAEEENARKRILCPLDPKHTVYEDQLAKHLKKCNSREKPKPDFFIQDINAGLKDETEILEQLVPLSSLSEEQLETLIKKLRKASEGLNSTHEDHIMSHPALHDALNDPRNGDCAVKHLKQQMLKTFTSSW
;
A
#
# COMPACT_ATOMS: atom_id res chain seq x y z
N MET A 1 -50.32 11.96 -18.11
CA MET A 1 -48.85 11.89 -18.26
C MET A 1 -48.38 10.81 -17.30
N GLU A 2 -48.29 9.57 -17.78
CA GLU A 2 -47.85 8.43 -16.96
C GLU A 2 -46.32 8.36 -16.97
N ALA A 3 -45.74 8.20 -15.78
CA ALA A 3 -44.31 8.01 -15.59
C ALA A 3 -43.87 6.63 -16.14
N PRO A 4 -42.68 6.51 -16.76
CA PRO A 4 -42.20 5.23 -17.25
C PRO A 4 -41.81 4.32 -16.08
N ALA A 5 -42.25 3.06 -16.15
CA ALA A 5 -41.98 2.02 -15.17
C ALA A 5 -40.47 1.71 -15.04
N PRO A 6 -40.00 1.28 -13.85
CA PRO A 6 -38.62 0.90 -13.64
C PRO A 6 -38.29 -0.37 -14.43
N THR A 7 -37.32 -0.26 -15.33
CA THR A 7 -36.79 -1.38 -16.11
C THR A 7 -36.10 -2.36 -15.17
N THR A 8 -36.67 -3.56 -15.05
CA THR A 8 -36.02 -4.70 -14.40
C THR A 8 -34.64 -4.94 -15.04
N PRO A 9 -33.57 -5.15 -14.26
CA PRO A 9 -32.26 -5.41 -14.82
C PRO A 9 -32.33 -6.76 -15.53
N ALA A 10 -32.26 -6.73 -16.86
CA ALA A 10 -32.20 -7.91 -17.69
C ALA A 10 -31.12 -8.84 -17.14
N ILE A 11 -31.49 -10.09 -16.85
CA ILE A 11 -30.54 -11.17 -16.56
C ILE A 11 -29.83 -11.43 -17.89
N GLY A 12 -28.82 -10.60 -18.18
CA GLY A 12 -28.13 -10.59 -19.46
C GLY A 12 -27.40 -11.90 -19.65
N PHE A 13 -27.49 -12.48 -20.84
CA PHE A 13 -26.69 -13.65 -21.21
C PHE A 13 -25.19 -13.33 -21.13
N PRO A 14 -24.32 -14.33 -20.90
CA PRO A 14 -22.88 -14.15 -20.99
C PRO A 14 -22.54 -13.59 -22.38
N THR A 15 -21.83 -12.47 -22.42
CA THR A 15 -21.35 -11.91 -23.69
C THR A 15 -20.32 -12.85 -24.29
N ASP A 16 -20.39 -13.07 -25.60
CA ASP A 16 -19.43 -13.92 -26.31
C ASP A 16 -17.99 -13.44 -26.07
N GLY A 17 -17.08 -14.39 -25.83
CA GLY A 17 -15.68 -14.13 -25.41
C GLY A 17 -15.48 -13.64 -23.96
N ARG A 18 -16.54 -13.52 -23.14
CA ARG A 18 -16.45 -13.16 -21.70
C ARG A 18 -16.82 -14.32 -20.79
N CYS A 19 -16.41 -14.20 -19.53
CA CYS A 19 -16.55 -15.28 -18.56
C CYS A 19 -18.01 -15.53 -18.18
N ASN A 20 -18.43 -16.79 -18.29
CA ASN A 20 -19.79 -17.23 -17.97
C ASN A 20 -20.10 -17.36 -16.47
N TYR A 21 -19.19 -16.92 -15.58
CA TYR A 21 -19.41 -16.98 -14.14
C TYR A 21 -20.35 -15.86 -13.67
N PHE A 22 -21.43 -16.20 -12.97
CA PHE A 22 -22.37 -15.24 -12.42
C PHE A 22 -21.93 -14.77 -11.02
N VAL A 23 -21.68 -13.48 -10.87
CA VAL A 23 -21.28 -12.89 -9.58
C VAL A 23 -22.52 -12.47 -8.82
N GLU A 24 -23.03 -13.34 -7.94
CA GLU A 24 -24.26 -13.12 -7.16
C GLU A 24 -24.27 -11.77 -6.42
N LYS A 25 -23.17 -11.42 -5.75
CA LYS A 25 -23.01 -10.14 -5.02
C LYS A 25 -23.22 -8.91 -5.90
N LYS A 26 -22.92 -9.01 -7.19
CA LYS A 26 -22.95 -7.89 -8.16
C LYS A 26 -24.08 -8.05 -9.19
N LYS A 27 -24.90 -9.10 -9.06
CA LYS A 27 -26.01 -9.47 -9.96
C LYS A 27 -25.65 -9.34 -11.45
N ARG A 28 -24.46 -9.79 -11.83
CA ARG A 28 -23.96 -9.72 -13.23
C ARG A 28 -22.96 -10.82 -13.54
N PHE A 29 -22.81 -11.14 -14.82
CA PHE A 29 -21.73 -12.02 -15.31
C PHE A 29 -20.35 -11.34 -15.21
N CYS A 30 -19.32 -12.16 -14.98
CA CYS A 30 -17.94 -11.73 -14.93
C CYS A 30 -17.53 -11.11 -16.28
N ARG A 31 -16.99 -9.89 -16.24
CA ARG A 31 -16.62 -9.13 -17.45
C ARG A 31 -15.26 -9.51 -18.03
N MET A 32 -14.55 -10.44 -17.38
CA MET A 32 -13.19 -10.83 -17.72
C MET A 32 -13.17 -11.63 -19.02
N VAL A 33 -12.14 -11.41 -19.84
CA VAL A 33 -11.95 -12.09 -21.13
C VAL A 33 -11.57 -13.55 -20.90
N VAL A 34 -12.07 -14.42 -21.78
CA VAL A 34 -11.81 -15.85 -21.73
C VAL A 34 -10.76 -16.23 -22.76
N ALA A 35 -9.93 -17.22 -22.44
CA ALA A 35 -8.99 -17.79 -23.42
C ALA A 35 -9.77 -18.52 -24.53
N ALA A 36 -9.21 -18.57 -25.74
CA ALA A 36 -9.82 -19.26 -26.87
C ALA A 36 -10.21 -20.70 -26.49
N GLY A 37 -11.48 -21.06 -26.75
CA GLY A 37 -12.03 -22.38 -26.46
C GLY A 37 -12.43 -22.63 -24.99
N LYS A 38 -12.35 -21.64 -24.10
CA LYS A 38 -12.81 -21.77 -22.70
C LYS A 38 -14.09 -20.98 -22.45
N ARG A 39 -14.81 -21.32 -21.37
CA ARG A 39 -16.05 -20.64 -20.94
C ARG A 39 -15.87 -19.69 -19.74
N PHE A 40 -14.74 -19.76 -19.06
CA PHE A 40 -14.45 -19.00 -17.83
C PHE A 40 -13.06 -18.35 -17.87
N CYS A 41 -12.92 -17.17 -17.25
CA CYS A 41 -11.63 -16.47 -17.15
C CYS A 41 -10.65 -17.21 -16.23
N GLY A 42 -9.37 -16.81 -16.23
CA GLY A 42 -8.33 -17.48 -15.42
C GLY A 42 -8.60 -17.57 -13.91
N GLU A 43 -9.42 -16.69 -13.37
CA GLU A 43 -9.85 -16.72 -11.96
C GLU A 43 -11.00 -17.69 -11.71
N HIS A 44 -11.99 -17.74 -12.61
CA HIS A 44 -13.18 -18.60 -12.48
C HIS A 44 -13.07 -19.93 -13.25
N ALA A 45 -11.95 -20.18 -13.94
CA ALA A 45 -11.70 -21.42 -14.69
C ALA A 45 -11.64 -22.67 -13.79
N GLY A 46 -11.46 -22.50 -12.48
CA GLY A 46 -11.52 -23.58 -11.49
C GLY A 46 -12.93 -23.88 -10.96
N SER A 47 -13.95 -23.10 -11.36
CA SER A 47 -15.34 -23.27 -10.89
C SER A 47 -16.20 -24.16 -11.81
N ALA A 48 -15.64 -24.60 -12.94
CA ALA A 48 -16.28 -25.59 -13.81
C ALA A 48 -15.71 -26.96 -13.48
N GLU A 49 -16.56 -27.86 -12.97
CA GLU A 49 -16.18 -29.16 -12.42
C GLU A 49 -15.55 -30.13 -13.43
N GLU A 50 -15.51 -29.82 -14.73
CA GLU A 50 -15.20 -30.84 -15.76
C GLU A 50 -14.00 -30.58 -16.68
N GLU A 51 -13.31 -29.43 -16.66
CA GLU A 51 -12.32 -29.15 -17.73
C GLU A 51 -10.91 -28.68 -17.32
N ASN A 52 -10.51 -28.75 -16.06
CA ASN A 52 -9.09 -28.67 -15.72
C ASN A 52 -8.73 -29.64 -14.60
N ALA A 53 -8.17 -30.79 -14.96
CA ALA A 53 -7.54 -31.78 -14.07
C ALA A 53 -6.34 -31.22 -13.24
N ARG A 54 -6.14 -29.90 -13.21
CA ARG A 54 -5.08 -29.25 -12.44
C ARG A 54 -5.64 -28.81 -11.09
N LYS A 55 -5.34 -29.61 -10.07
CA LYS A 55 -5.68 -29.35 -8.68
C LYS A 55 -5.04 -28.06 -8.19
N ARG A 56 -5.83 -27.16 -7.63
CA ARG A 56 -5.34 -25.99 -6.89
C ARG A 56 -5.30 -26.32 -5.40
N ILE A 57 -4.18 -26.00 -4.77
CA ILE A 57 -3.94 -26.15 -3.33
C ILE A 57 -3.68 -24.77 -2.72
N LEU A 58 -3.91 -24.62 -1.41
CA LEU A 58 -3.48 -23.43 -0.68
C LEU A 58 -1.95 -23.38 -0.65
N CYS A 59 -1.37 -22.19 -0.69
CA CYS A 59 0.08 -22.06 -0.62
C CYS A 59 0.59 -22.48 0.78
N PRO A 60 1.65 -23.30 0.87
CA PRO A 60 2.25 -23.68 2.14
C PRO A 60 2.87 -22.53 2.94
N LEU A 61 3.27 -21.44 2.27
CA LEU A 61 3.89 -20.27 2.90
C LEU A 61 2.86 -19.23 3.36
N ASP A 62 1.68 -19.20 2.74
CA ASP A 62 0.60 -18.29 3.12
C ASP A 62 -0.76 -18.84 2.62
N PRO A 63 -1.66 -19.25 3.54
CA PRO A 63 -2.98 -19.75 3.18
C PRO A 63 -3.89 -18.72 2.47
N LYS A 64 -3.51 -17.45 2.38
CA LYS A 64 -4.32 -16.40 1.72
C LYS A 64 -4.44 -16.56 0.21
N HIS A 65 -3.61 -17.36 -0.44
CA HIS A 65 -3.70 -17.60 -1.89
C HIS A 65 -3.61 -19.07 -2.28
N THR A 66 -4.15 -19.37 -3.46
CA THR A 66 -4.14 -20.71 -4.07
C THR A 66 -3.15 -20.79 -5.21
N VAL A 67 -2.55 -21.97 -5.38
CA VAL A 67 -1.57 -22.28 -6.42
C VAL A 67 -1.88 -23.63 -7.04
N TYR A 68 -1.52 -23.83 -8.30
CA TYR A 68 -1.66 -25.17 -8.90
C TYR A 68 -0.60 -26.12 -8.33
N GLU A 69 -1.00 -27.36 -8.05
CA GLU A 69 -0.14 -28.40 -7.46
C GLU A 69 1.10 -28.67 -8.33
N ASP A 70 0.93 -28.73 -9.65
CA ASP A 70 1.99 -28.90 -10.65
C ASP A 70 2.98 -27.70 -10.70
N GLN A 71 2.54 -26.53 -10.24
CA GLN A 71 3.35 -25.30 -10.24
C GLN A 71 3.83 -24.91 -8.84
N LEU A 72 3.58 -25.71 -7.81
CA LEU A 72 3.97 -25.40 -6.43
C LEU A 72 5.46 -25.13 -6.32
N ALA A 73 6.32 -26.00 -6.89
CA ALA A 73 7.77 -25.84 -6.84
C ALA A 73 8.25 -24.53 -7.48
N LYS A 74 7.63 -24.11 -8.58
CA LYS A 74 7.92 -22.82 -9.25
C LYS A 74 7.39 -21.65 -8.42
N HIS A 75 6.21 -21.81 -7.82
CA HIS A 75 5.59 -20.80 -6.98
C HIS A 75 6.41 -20.53 -5.72
N LEU A 76 6.87 -21.56 -5.00
CA LEU A 76 7.67 -21.40 -3.77
C LEU A 76 8.92 -20.53 -4.02
N LYS A 77 9.50 -20.58 -5.22
CA LYS A 77 10.65 -19.74 -5.60
C LYS A 77 10.34 -18.25 -5.81
N LYS A 78 9.07 -17.88 -5.98
CA LYS A 78 8.64 -16.50 -6.27
C LYS A 78 7.55 -15.99 -5.33
N CYS A 79 7.15 -16.79 -4.35
CA CYS A 79 6.12 -16.42 -3.41
C CYS A 79 6.57 -15.19 -2.60
N ASN A 80 5.70 -14.19 -2.49
CA ASN A 80 5.99 -12.99 -1.71
C ASN A 80 6.14 -13.30 -0.21
N SER A 81 5.45 -14.33 0.27
CA SER A 81 5.50 -14.81 1.64
C SER A 81 6.73 -15.69 1.93
N ARG A 82 7.61 -15.90 0.93
CA ARG A 82 8.91 -16.53 1.17
C ARG A 82 9.81 -15.55 1.92
N GLU A 83 10.44 -16.03 2.98
CA GLU A 83 11.52 -15.31 3.65
C GLU A 83 12.63 -14.99 2.64
N LYS A 84 12.85 -13.69 2.40
CA LYS A 84 13.95 -13.23 1.57
C LYS A 84 15.21 -13.30 2.42
N PRO A 85 16.35 -13.75 1.86
CA PRO A 85 17.62 -13.68 2.57
C PRO A 85 17.84 -12.22 2.99
N LYS A 86 17.98 -12.01 4.29
CA LYS A 86 18.30 -10.71 4.85
C LYS A 86 19.74 -10.38 4.41
N PRO A 87 20.01 -9.17 3.91
CA PRO A 87 21.38 -8.76 3.59
C PRO A 87 22.30 -8.84 4.81
N ASP A 88 23.61 -8.96 4.61
CA ASP A 88 24.60 -9.04 5.72
C ASP A 88 24.60 -7.79 6.62
N PHE A 89 24.17 -6.65 6.09
CA PHE A 89 24.00 -5.40 6.82
C PHE A 89 22.66 -5.26 7.54
N PHE A 90 21.78 -6.27 7.47
CA PHE A 90 20.53 -6.27 8.22
C PHE A 90 20.80 -6.66 9.68
N ILE A 91 20.64 -5.68 10.57
CA ILE A 91 20.63 -5.90 12.01
C ILE A 91 19.17 -5.73 12.46
N GLN A 92 18.57 -6.81 12.97
CA GLN A 92 17.22 -6.75 13.52
C GLN A 92 17.19 -5.78 14.70
N ASP A 93 16.15 -4.95 14.75
CA ASP A 93 15.91 -4.01 15.85
C ASP A 93 16.99 -2.93 16.05
N ILE A 94 17.84 -2.64 15.06
CA ILE A 94 18.87 -1.59 15.15
C ILE A 94 18.32 -0.20 15.48
N ASN A 95 17.08 0.09 15.05
CA ASN A 95 16.38 1.35 15.33
C ASN A 95 15.27 1.21 16.38
N ALA A 96 15.17 0.08 17.07
CA ALA A 96 14.09 -0.16 18.03
C ALA A 96 14.27 0.58 19.37
N GLY A 97 15.34 1.36 19.52
CA GLY A 97 15.72 1.99 20.78
C GLY A 97 16.36 0.99 21.75
N LEU A 98 16.99 1.50 22.82
CA LEU A 98 17.43 0.65 23.92
C LEU A 98 16.20 0.02 24.60
N LYS A 99 16.19 -1.30 24.73
CA LYS A 99 15.22 -2.00 25.60
C LYS A 99 15.49 -1.78 27.10
N ASP A 100 16.69 -1.27 27.41
CA ASP A 100 17.25 -1.15 28.76
C ASP A 100 17.47 0.32 29.17
N GLU A 101 16.75 1.25 28.53
CA GLU A 101 16.42 2.47 29.24
C GLU A 101 15.44 2.05 30.33
N THR A 102 15.96 1.86 31.55
CA THR A 102 15.23 2.04 32.80
C THR A 102 14.08 2.98 32.50
N GLU A 103 12.86 2.44 32.43
CA GLU A 103 11.67 3.25 32.22
C GLU A 103 11.73 4.30 33.33
N ILE A 104 12.19 5.50 33.00
CA ILE A 104 11.62 6.68 33.62
C ILE A 104 10.19 6.51 33.17
N LEU A 105 9.39 5.89 34.04
CA LEU A 105 7.95 6.03 34.05
C LEU A 105 7.75 7.52 34.20
N GLU A 106 7.91 8.25 33.11
CA GLU A 106 7.42 9.59 32.96
C GLU A 106 5.95 9.38 33.19
N GLN A 107 5.53 9.70 34.41
CA GLN A 107 4.17 9.56 34.84
C GLN A 107 3.40 10.55 33.96
N LEU A 108 2.92 10.06 32.82
CA LEU A 108 2.23 10.87 31.83
C LEU A 108 0.88 11.23 32.43
N VAL A 109 0.84 12.39 33.07
CA VAL A 109 -0.36 12.95 33.66
C VAL A 109 -1.10 13.75 32.58
N PRO A 110 -2.42 13.55 32.40
CA PRO A 110 -3.21 14.37 31.49
C PRO A 110 -3.11 15.86 31.85
N LEU A 111 -3.11 16.74 30.83
CA LEU A 111 -3.13 18.19 31.05
C LEU A 111 -4.32 18.66 31.89
N SER A 112 -5.46 17.96 31.80
CA SER A 112 -6.69 18.25 32.54
C SER A 112 -6.59 18.01 34.04
N SER A 113 -5.59 17.26 34.51
CA SER A 113 -5.33 17.05 35.94
C SER A 113 -4.37 18.07 36.55
N LEU A 114 -3.84 19.00 35.75
CA LEU A 114 -2.99 20.09 36.24
C LEU A 114 -3.87 21.25 36.73
N SER A 115 -3.44 21.92 37.79
CA SER A 115 -4.09 23.15 38.24
C SER A 115 -3.78 24.33 37.30
N GLU A 116 -4.58 25.39 37.38
CA GLU A 116 -4.42 26.59 36.56
C GLU A 116 -3.03 27.23 36.77
N GLU A 117 -2.52 27.25 38.00
CA GLU A 117 -1.22 27.82 38.34
C GLU A 117 -0.06 27.01 37.75
N GLN A 118 -0.20 25.67 37.70
CA GLN A 118 0.79 24.78 37.08
C GLN A 118 0.81 24.98 35.57
N LEU A 119 -0.37 25.13 34.95
CA LEU A 119 -0.49 25.37 33.52
C LEU A 119 0.12 26.73 33.13
N GLU A 120 -0.17 27.79 33.88
CA GLU A 120 0.44 29.12 33.71
C GLU A 120 1.96 29.08 33.82
N THR A 121 2.49 28.31 34.79
CA THR A 121 3.93 28.13 34.96
C THR A 121 4.56 27.40 33.78
N LEU A 122 3.88 26.38 33.26
CA LEU A 122 4.32 25.64 32.07
C LEU A 122 4.35 26.54 30.83
N ILE A 123 3.30 27.33 30.60
CA ILE A 123 3.22 28.29 29.49
C ILE A 123 4.39 29.29 29.54
N LYS A 124 4.68 29.84 30.72
CA LYS A 124 5.81 30.76 30.91
C LYS A 124 7.16 30.11 30.57
N LYS A 125 7.37 28.87 31.01
CA LYS A 125 8.59 28.10 30.70
C LYS A 125 8.72 27.84 29.20
N LEU A 126 7.65 27.42 28.54
CA LEU A 126 7.62 27.18 27.09
C LEU A 126 7.94 28.45 26.31
N ARG A 127 7.31 29.58 26.66
CA ARG A 127 7.57 30.87 26.02
C ARG A 127 9.05 31.27 26.17
N LYS A 128 9.57 31.20 27.39
CA LYS A 128 10.98 31.50 27.68
C LYS A 128 11.95 30.60 26.90
N ALA A 129 11.65 29.31 26.79
CA ALA A 129 12.45 28.38 25.99
C ALA A 129 12.38 28.69 24.49
N SER A 130 11.21 29.16 24.01
CA SER A 130 10.98 29.49 22.61
C SER A 130 11.53 30.85 22.17
N GLU A 131 11.79 31.78 23.08
CA GLU A 131 12.29 33.14 22.78
C GLU A 131 13.62 33.14 21.99
N GLY A 132 14.43 32.07 22.10
CA GLY A 132 15.67 31.89 21.34
C GLY A 132 15.55 31.01 20.09
N LEU A 133 14.40 30.40 19.84
CA LEU A 133 14.18 29.47 18.73
C LEU A 133 13.70 30.24 17.49
N ASN A 134 14.43 31.27 17.07
CA ASN A 134 14.24 31.87 15.75
C ASN A 134 15.01 31.05 14.71
N SER A 135 14.57 29.82 14.46
CA SER A 135 14.97 29.11 13.25
C SER A 135 13.89 29.35 12.21
N THR A 136 14.02 30.43 11.43
CA THR A 136 13.50 30.41 10.07
C THR A 136 14.26 29.30 9.36
N HIS A 137 13.69 28.11 9.36
CA HIS A 137 14.27 26.97 8.68
C HIS A 137 14.16 27.27 7.19
N GLU A 138 15.28 27.54 6.53
CA GLU A 138 15.28 27.64 5.07
C GLU A 138 15.12 26.23 4.52
N ASP A 139 14.02 26.00 3.82
CA ASP A 139 13.79 24.74 3.13
C ASP A 139 14.76 24.64 1.94
N HIS A 140 15.88 23.96 2.14
CA HIS A 140 16.80 23.63 1.07
C HIS A 140 16.38 22.33 0.39
N ILE A 141 15.65 22.45 -0.72
CA ILE A 141 15.40 21.30 -1.61
C ILE A 141 16.64 21.09 -2.47
N MET A 142 17.47 20.12 -2.10
CA MET A 142 18.63 19.72 -2.89
C MET A 142 18.27 18.67 -3.95
N SER A 143 19.00 18.66 -5.06
CA SER A 143 18.82 17.70 -6.15
C SER A 143 20.13 17.14 -6.64
N HIS A 144 20.12 15.86 -7.02
CA HIS A 144 21.28 15.23 -7.63
C HIS A 144 21.48 15.73 -9.08
N PRO A 145 22.71 16.05 -9.53
CA PRO A 145 22.97 16.58 -10.88
C PRO A 145 22.37 15.74 -12.01
N ALA A 146 22.35 14.41 -11.85
CA ALA A 146 21.77 13.47 -12.82
C ALA A 146 20.28 13.69 -13.15
N LEU A 147 19.55 14.47 -12.33
CA LEU A 147 18.12 14.74 -12.53
C LEU A 147 17.85 16.14 -13.11
N HIS A 148 18.85 17.02 -13.22
CA HIS A 148 18.64 18.40 -13.70
C HIS A 148 18.14 18.46 -15.14
N ASP A 149 18.73 17.67 -16.04
CA ASP A 149 18.32 17.63 -17.44
C ASP A 149 16.89 17.10 -17.60
N ALA A 150 16.56 16.05 -16.84
CA ALA A 150 15.25 15.45 -16.84
C ALA A 150 14.18 16.39 -16.26
N LEU A 151 14.49 17.30 -15.34
CA LEU A 151 13.51 18.24 -14.77
C LEU A 151 13.25 19.45 -15.66
N ASN A 152 14.29 19.91 -16.34
CA ASN A 152 14.22 21.09 -17.21
C ASN A 152 13.77 20.74 -18.64
N ASP A 153 13.42 19.47 -18.90
CA ASP A 153 12.93 19.04 -20.21
C ASP A 153 11.52 19.62 -20.48
N PRO A 154 11.36 20.50 -21.49
CA PRO A 154 10.06 21.11 -21.82
C PRO A 154 9.04 20.09 -22.36
N ARG A 155 9.46 18.87 -22.68
CA ARG A 155 8.57 17.78 -23.12
C ARG A 155 7.83 17.12 -21.96
N ASN A 156 8.25 17.38 -20.72
CA ASN A 156 7.58 16.83 -19.55
C ASN A 156 6.27 17.54 -19.28
N GLY A 157 5.17 16.79 -19.30
CA GLY A 157 3.90 17.27 -18.75
C GLY A 157 3.91 17.35 -17.23
N ASP A 158 2.94 18.06 -16.66
CA ASP A 158 2.81 18.31 -15.21
C ASP A 158 2.91 17.05 -14.34
N CYS A 159 2.37 15.93 -14.83
CA CYS A 159 2.42 14.64 -14.14
C CYS A 159 3.86 14.09 -14.02
N ALA A 160 4.64 14.17 -15.10
CA ALA A 160 6.02 13.72 -15.12
C ALA A 160 6.90 14.59 -14.22
N VAL A 161 6.73 15.92 -14.29
CA VAL A 161 7.44 16.87 -13.43
C VAL A 161 7.13 16.63 -11.95
N LYS A 162 5.86 16.41 -11.60
CA LYS A 162 5.46 16.09 -10.22
C LYS A 162 6.12 14.80 -9.74
N HIS A 163 6.12 13.76 -10.56
CA HIS A 163 6.75 12.49 -10.20
C HIS A 163 8.26 12.63 -9.99
N LEU A 164 8.95 13.36 -10.88
CA LEU A 164 10.38 13.64 -10.76
C LEU A 164 10.69 14.42 -9.48
N LYS A 165 9.91 15.47 -9.18
CA LYS A 165 10.04 16.24 -7.91
C LYS A 165 9.81 15.38 -6.67
N GLN A 166 8.85 14.45 -6.71
CA GLN A 166 8.63 13.50 -5.62
C GLN A 166 9.78 12.49 -5.45
N GLN A 167 10.42 12.07 -6.54
CA GLN A 167 11.62 11.24 -6.46
C GLN A 167 12.82 11.99 -5.84
N MET A 168 12.87 13.33 -5.98
CA MET A 168 13.89 14.18 -5.37
C MET A 168 13.70 14.37 -3.86
N LEU A 169 12.45 14.54 -3.42
CA LEU A 169 12.07 14.75 -2.01
C LEU A 169 12.16 13.46 -1.15
N LYS A 170 12.94 12.47 -1.58
CA LYS A 170 13.42 11.46 -0.63
C LYS A 170 14.33 12.21 0.33
N THR A 171 13.78 12.56 1.48
CA THR A 171 14.46 13.17 2.61
C THR A 171 15.81 12.49 2.80
N PHE A 172 16.86 13.11 2.26
CA PHE A 172 18.20 12.90 2.77
C PHE A 172 18.18 13.59 4.12
N THR A 173 17.83 12.83 5.15
CA THR A 173 18.23 13.21 6.49
C THR A 173 19.75 13.22 6.45
N SER A 174 20.33 14.42 6.35
CA SER A 174 21.73 14.63 6.64
C SER A 174 21.94 14.08 8.05
N SER A 175 22.58 12.92 8.13
CA SER A 175 23.10 12.39 9.37
C SER A 175 24.08 13.44 9.91
N TRP A 176 23.82 13.91 11.12
CA TRP A 176 24.83 14.51 11.97
C TRP A 176 25.74 13.40 12.51
#